data_AF-A0A7J2VV05-F1
#
_entry.id   AF-A0A7J2VV05-F1
#
_cell.length_a   1.000
_cell.length_b   1.000
_cell.length_c   1.000
_cell.angle_alpha   90.00
_cell.angle_beta   90.00
_cell.angle_gamma   90.00
#
_symmetry.space_group_name_H-M   'P 1'
#
loop_
_entity.id
_entity.type
_entity.pdbx_description
1 polymer ?
#
loop_
_entity_poly.entity_id
_entity_poly.type
_entity_poly.pdbx_seq_one_letter_code
_entity_poly.pdbx_strand_id
1 'polypeptide(L)' 'MTEIVVKIPKELEEDFKKIDPLFLELAIQRLIKERLEEFVKVERILTKSKLTEKEALELGRKVNKGLAKRYEKLSR' A
#
# COMPACT_ATOMS: atom_id res chain seq x y z
N MET A 1 -20.86 -12.82 -6.62
CA MET A 1 -20.39 -11.50 -6.18
C MET A 1 -20.29 -11.53 -4.66
N THR A 2 -19.23 -10.96 -4.11
CA THR A 2 -19.07 -10.80 -2.66
C THR A 2 -19.25 -9.32 -2.36
N GLU A 3 -20.09 -8.99 -1.39
CA GLU A 3 -20.35 -7.60 -1.00
C GLU A 3 -19.32 -7.15 0.04
N ILE A 4 -18.76 -5.95 -0.16
CA ILE A 4 -17.81 -5.35 0.77
C ILE A 4 -18.52 -4.17 1.43
N VAL A 5 -18.78 -4.28 2.74
CA VAL A 5 -19.33 -3.18 3.54
C VAL A 5 -18.19 -2.44 4.23
N VAL A 6 -17.98 -1.18 3.86
CA VAL A 6 -16.93 -0.33 4.43
C VAL A 6 -17.55 0.82 5.19
N LYS A 7 -17.03 1.12 6.38
CA LYS A 7 -17.41 2.34 7.11
C LYS A 7 -16.67 3.53 6.53
N ILE A 8 -17.43 4.49 6.01
CA ILE A 8 -16.89 5.72 5.46
C ILE A 8 -16.76 6.75 6.60
N PRO A 9 -15.64 7.51 6.68
CA PRO A 9 -15.52 8.63 7.60
C PRO A 9 -16.61 9.68 7.35
N LYS A 10 -17.15 10.28 8.42
CA LYS A 10 -18.24 11.28 8.32
C LYS A 10 -17.89 12.46 7.42
N GLU A 11 -16.61 12.83 7.37
CA GLU A 11 -16.08 13.92 6.54
C GLU A 11 -16.30 13.68 5.04
N LEU A 12 -16.36 12.41 4.61
CA LEU A 12 -16.48 12.03 3.20
C LEU A 12 -17.92 11.67 2.82
N GLU A 13 -18.87 11.60 3.77
CA GLU A 13 -20.25 11.20 3.49
C GLU A 13 -20.96 12.12 2.48
N GLU A 14 -20.73 13.44 2.57
CA GLU A 14 -21.36 14.38 1.64
C GLU A 14 -20.85 14.21 0.21
N ASP A 15 -19.55 13.94 0.04
CA ASP A 15 -18.94 13.75 -1.27
C ASP A 15 -19.39 12.44 -1.89
N PHE A 16 -19.50 11.38 -1.08
CA PHE A 16 -20.05 10.10 -1.54
C PHE A 16 -21.52 10.18 -1.95
N LYS A 17 -22.33 11.03 -1.29
CA LYS A 17 -23.75 11.23 -1.68
C LYS A 17 -23.92 12.00 -2.98
N LYS A 18 -22.94 12.84 -3.36
CA LYS A 18 -22.98 13.68 -4.56
C LYS A 18 -22.54 12.93 -5.83
N ILE A 19 -21.79 11.85 -5.69
CA ILE A 19 -21.25 11.09 -6.81
C ILE A 19 -22.22 9.97 -7.18
N ASP A 20 -22.34 9.69 -8.48
CA ASP A 20 -23.14 8.59 -8.98
C ASP A 20 -22.66 7.24 -8.38
N PRO A 21 -23.57 6.41 -7.81
CA PRO A 21 -23.21 5.15 -7.17
C PRO A 21 -22.46 4.18 -8.08
N LEU A 22 -22.79 4.13 -9.38
CA LEU A 22 -22.11 3.26 -10.34
C LEU A 22 -20.67 3.73 -10.57
N PHE A 23 -20.45 5.04 -10.61
CA PHE A 23 -19.12 5.61 -10.79
C PHE A 23 -18.24 5.36 -9.56
N LEU A 24 -18.81 5.45 -8.35
CA LEU A 24 -18.15 5.08 -7.10
C LEU A 24 -17.79 3.60 -7.08
N GLU A 25 -18.71 2.72 -7.48
CA GLU A 25 -18.46 1.28 -7.52
C GLU A 25 -17.31 0.94 -8.47
N LEU A 26 -17.32 1.49 -9.69
CA LEU A 26 -16.24 1.30 -10.66
C LEU A 26 -14.89 1.83 -10.16
N ALA A 27 -14.89 3.01 -9.52
CA ALA A 27 -13.69 3.60 -8.94
C ALA A 27 -13.11 2.73 -7.82
N ILE A 28 -13.96 2.25 -6.92
CA ILE A 28 -13.56 1.37 -5.81
C ILE A 28 -13.08 0.03 -6.33
N GLN A 29 -13.77 -0.59 -7.29
CA GLN A 29 -13.34 -1.86 -7.90
C GLN A 29 -11.96 -1.75 -8.52
N ARG A 30 -11.69 -0.65 -9.25
CA ARG A 30 -10.38 -0.39 -9.85
C ARG A 30 -9.30 -0.20 -8.78
N LEU A 31 -9.58 0.61 -7.75
CA LEU A 31 -8.66 0.85 -6.65
C LEU A 31 -8.34 -0.46 -5.91
N ILE A 32 -9.36 -1.26 -5.60
CA ILE A 32 -9.20 -2.55 -4.94
C ILE A 32 -8.34 -3.49 -5.78
N LYS A 33 -8.59 -3.58 -7.09
CA LYS A 33 -7.79 -4.43 -8.00
C LYS A 33 -6.32 -4.02 -8.00
N GLU A 34 -6.03 -2.73 -8.18
CA GLU A 34 -4.66 -2.21 -8.20
C GLU A 34 -3.94 -2.45 -6.87
N ARG A 35 -4.62 -2.21 -5.74
CA ARG A 35 -4.04 -2.42 -4.40
C ARG A 35 -3.89 -3.88 -4.03
N LEU A 36 -4.85 -4.74 -4.37
CA LEU A 36 -4.76 -6.18 -4.11
C LEU A 36 -3.57 -6.80 -4.83
N GLU A 37 -3.28 -6.40 -6.07
CA GLU A 37 -2.09 -6.89 -6.77
C GLU A 37 -0.78 -6.51 -6.07
N GLU A 38 -0.71 -5.31 -5.49
CA GLU A 38 0.42 -4.89 -4.64
C GLU A 38 0.50 -5.73 -3.36
N PHE A 39 -0.62 -5.88 -2.65
CA PHE A 39 -0.67 -6.68 -1.42
C PHE A 39 -0.30 -8.14 -1.66
N VAL A 40 -0.82 -8.77 -2.71
CA VAL A 40 -0.47 -10.17 -3.06
C VAL A 40 1.00 -10.29 -3.42
N LYS A 41 1.60 -9.30 -4.09
CA LYS A 41 3.05 -9.28 -4.35
C LYS A 41 3.85 -9.18 -3.05
N VAL A 42 3.46 -8.28 -2.16
CA VAL A 42 4.11 -8.09 -0.85
C VAL A 42 3.94 -9.35 0.00
N GLU A 43 2.74 -9.90 0.12
CA GLU A 43 2.48 -11.16 0.81
C GLU A 43 3.28 -12.32 0.22
N ARG A 44 3.41 -12.44 -1.10
CA ARG A 44 4.28 -13.44 -1.74
C ARG A 44 5.75 -13.26 -1.38
N ILE A 45 6.23 -12.03 -1.27
CA ILE A 45 7.59 -11.74 -0.81
C ILE A 45 7.73 -12.12 0.66
N LEU A 46 6.74 -11.77 1.50
CA LEU A 46 6.72 -12.09 2.92
C LEU A 46 6.63 -13.59 3.19
N THR A 47 5.80 -14.34 2.44
CA THR A 47 5.70 -15.81 2.57
C THR A 47 6.93 -16.55 2.09
N LYS A 48 7.66 -16.01 1.10
CA LYS A 48 8.97 -16.54 0.69
C LYS A 48 10.10 -16.13 1.64
N SER A 49 9.88 -15.06 2.40
CA SER A 49 10.85 -14.53 3.34
C SER A 49 10.78 -15.30 4.66
N LYS A 50 11.90 -15.92 5.06
CA LYS A 50 12.07 -16.47 6.41
C LYS A 50 12.47 -15.39 7.44
N LEU A 51 12.45 -14.11 7.04
CA LEU A 51 12.90 -13.02 7.91
C LEU A 51 11.82 -12.71 8.95
N THR A 52 12.25 -12.68 10.20
CA THR A 52 11.51 -12.07 11.29
C THR A 52 11.42 -10.55 11.11
N GLU A 53 10.46 -9.92 11.77
CA GLU A 53 10.27 -8.46 11.74
C GLU A 53 11.56 -7.70 12.10
N LYS A 54 12.30 -8.21 13.10
CA LYS A 54 13.57 -7.64 13.54
C LYS A 54 14.63 -7.68 12.45
N GLU A 55 14.74 -8.80 11.72
CA GLU A 55 15.70 -8.97 10.63
C GLU A 55 15.35 -8.08 9.43
N ALA A 56 14.06 -7.93 9.11
CA ALA A 56 13.60 -7.03 8.06
C ALA A 56 13.93 -5.56 8.39
N LEU A 57 13.71 -5.15 9.65
CA LEU A 57 14.07 -3.81 10.13
C LEU A 57 15.59 -3.56 10.08
N GLU A 58 16.40 -4.54 10.47
CA GLU A 58 17.85 -4.42 10.42
C GLU A 58 18.37 -4.31 8.98
N LEU A 59 17.78 -5.10 8.05
CA LEU A 59 18.07 -5.02 6.64
C LEU A 59 17.73 -3.63 6.07
N GLY A 60 16.54 -3.11 6.38
CA GLY A 60 16.13 -1.76 5.98
C GLY A 60 17.09 -0.67 6.47
N ARG A 61 17.54 -0.75 7.72
CA ARG A 61 18.54 0.19 8.28
C ARG A 61 19.87 0.12 7.53
N LYS A 62 20.34 -1.09 7.19
CA LYS A 62 21.59 -1.28 6.42
C LYS A 62 21.46 -0.68 5.01
N VAL A 63 20.35 -0.92 4.32
CA VAL A 63 20.08 -0.35 2.99
C VAL A 63 20.05 1.17 3.04
N ASN A 64 19.31 1.76 3.99
CA ASN A 64 19.21 3.21 4.15
C ASN A 64 20.57 3.86 4.41
N LYS A 65 21.39 3.27 5.29
CA LYS A 65 22.75 3.76 5.56
C LYS A 65 23.64 3.70 4.31
N GLY A 66 23.52 2.64 3.51
CA GLY A 66 24.24 2.51 2.24
C GLY A 66 23.79 3.51 1.18
N LEU A 67 22.48 3.79 1.09
CA LEU A 67 21.93 4.82 0.21
C LEU A 67 22.40 6.21 0.62
N ALA A 68 22.31 6.57 1.90
CA ALA A 68 22.77 7.86 2.41
C ALA A 68 24.24 8.14 2.03
N LYS A 69 25.13 7.16 2.22
CA LYS A 69 26.55 7.27 1.81
C LYS A 69 26.74 7.45 0.31
N ARG A 70 25.87 6.85 -0.52
CA ARG A 70 25.92 7.02 -1.98
C ARG A 70 25.47 8.42 -2.38
N TYR A 71 24.40 8.92 -1.77
CA TYR A 71 23.92 10.28 -1.99
C TYR A 71 24.92 11.36 -1.51
N GLU A 72 25.58 11.17 -0.37
CA GLU A 72 26.65 12.07 0.09
C GLU A 72 27.82 12.16 -0.90
N LYS A 73 28.16 11.05 -1.58
CA LYS A 73 29.20 11.05 -2.61
C LYS A 73 28.79 11.75 -3.89
N LEU A 74 27.49 11.82 -4.17
CA LEU A 74 26.92 12.52 -5.33
C LEU A 74 26.65 14.00 -5.06
N SER A 75 26.61 14.42 -3.80
CA SER A 75 26.42 15.83 -3.40
C SER A 75 27.72 16.57 -3.08
N ARG A 76 28.88 15.97 -3.38
CA ARG A 76 30.22 16.58 -3.32
C ARG A 76 30.75 16.73 -4.73
#